data_AF-A0A7D9HHJ0-F1
#
_entry.id   AF-A0A7D9HHJ0-F1
#
_cell.length_a   1.000
_cell.length_b   1.000
_cell.length_c   1.000
_cell.angle_alpha   90.00
_cell.angle_beta   90.00
_cell.angle_gamma   90.00
#
_symmetry.space_group_name_H-M   'P 1'
#
loop_
_entity.id
_entity.type
_entity.pdbx_description
1 polymer ?
#
loop_
_entity_poly.entity_id
_entity_poly.type
_entity_poly.pdbx_seq_one_letter_code
_entity_poly.pdbx_strand_id
1 'polypeptide(L)'
;MYEPKTFSDDISKVSWNNLENVTDINARLEEFNNAFFAVLELHAPVKLMSFKHRTSSFITPEIKDQMKVRDSLLRRARKTRCQIDWALYKERTQTEIKRMITEAEKLFVDNEIMQNKNNSHAIWKTIRRYTSNKPKELKLAQEHHIPVIEHQALKHYPESEQFSLSQITREELVAVVMNICFQINLLHSMDKVTTKVIKDCLLTVSKPLTEIINLSFTSNIFPTAWKIAEVVPRVKDGDSEVASNKRPISLLVTNSKICERIVFSQLSNYLEEHNRLTSHQTGNKCKHSTESVHFKAFDSIDHDRLLHKLQNCEISSNTLEWFRSYLTGRMQAVRIGAEISDLPLPITKGVPQGSILKPLLFNLFINDLPCIPLNSEVESYVDDSKLF
;
A
#
# COMPACT_ATOMS: atom_id res chain seq x y z
N MET A 1 9.99 -26.58 3.44
CA MET A 1 9.80 -25.27 4.10
C MET A 1 10.81 -24.34 3.43
N TYR A 2 10.44 -23.10 3.11
CA TYR A 2 11.35 -22.19 2.38
C TYR A 2 12.66 -21.97 3.16
N GLU A 3 13.80 -22.18 2.49
CA GLU A 3 15.13 -22.03 3.07
C GLU A 3 15.96 -21.01 2.26
N PRO A 4 16.27 -19.82 2.84
CA PRO A 4 16.89 -18.71 2.12
C PRO A 4 18.23 -19.05 1.45
N LYS A 5 19.08 -19.83 2.12
CA LYS A 5 20.41 -20.19 1.61
C LYS A 5 20.30 -21.02 0.34
N THR A 6 19.51 -22.09 0.39
CA THR A 6 19.31 -22.98 -0.77
C THR A 6 18.67 -22.25 -1.95
N PHE A 7 17.74 -21.32 -1.69
CA PHE A 7 17.15 -20.48 -2.73
C PHE A 7 18.20 -19.55 -3.35
N SER A 8 19.03 -18.91 -2.53
CA SER A 8 20.13 -18.03 -2.97
C SER A 8 21.22 -18.79 -3.76
N ASP A 9 21.47 -20.05 -3.42
CA ASP A 9 22.41 -20.91 -4.15
C ASP A 9 21.84 -21.30 -5.52
N ASP A 10 20.57 -21.68 -5.60
CA ASP A 10 19.96 -22.09 -6.87
C ASP A 10 19.73 -20.91 -7.83
N ILE A 11 19.35 -19.74 -7.31
CA ILE A 11 19.22 -18.52 -8.12
C ILE A 11 20.59 -18.06 -8.65
N SER A 12 21.69 -18.35 -7.95
CA SER A 12 23.06 -18.06 -8.41
C SER A 12 23.50 -18.90 -9.62
N LYS A 13 22.86 -20.06 -9.84
CA LYS A 13 23.13 -20.94 -10.98
C LYS A 13 22.42 -20.50 -12.26
N VAL A 14 21.47 -19.56 -12.17
CA VAL A 14 20.75 -19.03 -13.32
C VAL A 14 21.68 -18.16 -14.15
N SER A 15 21.70 -18.39 -15.47
CA SER A 15 22.48 -17.56 -16.40
C SER A 15 21.74 -16.27 -16.74
N TRP A 16 22.11 -15.18 -16.05
CA TRP A 16 21.51 -13.86 -16.26
C TRP A 16 22.06 -13.12 -17.49
N ASN A 17 23.18 -13.57 -18.06
CA ASN A 17 23.84 -12.89 -19.19
C ASN A 17 22.99 -12.85 -20.47
N ASN A 18 22.01 -13.77 -20.60
CA ASN A 18 21.11 -13.78 -21.75
C ASN A 18 20.24 -12.51 -21.83
N LEU A 19 20.02 -11.84 -20.69
CA LEU A 19 19.22 -10.62 -20.62
C LEU A 19 19.87 -9.43 -21.32
N GLU A 20 21.21 -9.38 -21.41
CA GLU A 20 21.94 -8.25 -21.98
C GLU A 20 21.60 -8.02 -23.47
N ASN A 21 21.24 -9.08 -24.19
CA ASN A 21 20.94 -9.04 -25.62
C ASN A 21 19.51 -8.55 -25.95
N VAL A 22 18.61 -8.51 -24.97
CA VAL A 22 17.18 -8.21 -25.21
C VAL A 22 16.92 -6.72 -25.11
N THR A 23 16.84 -5.99 -26.23
CA THR A 23 16.72 -4.52 -26.22
C THR A 23 15.35 -4.01 -25.75
N ASP A 24 14.28 -4.79 -25.91
CA ASP A 24 12.95 -4.43 -25.41
C ASP A 24 12.85 -4.67 -23.90
N ILE A 25 12.37 -3.66 -23.18
CA ILE A 25 12.29 -3.71 -21.72
C ILE A 25 11.26 -4.71 -21.19
N ASN A 26 10.13 -4.88 -21.89
CA ASN A 26 9.07 -5.78 -21.45
C ASN A 26 9.52 -7.23 -21.65
N ALA A 27 10.11 -7.53 -22.80
CA ALA A 27 10.70 -8.83 -23.08
C ALA A 27 11.84 -9.16 -22.09
N ARG A 28 12.73 -8.20 -21.81
CA ARG A 28 13.82 -8.40 -20.84
C ARG A 28 13.29 -8.68 -19.44
N LEU A 29 12.27 -7.94 -19.00
CA LEU A 29 11.64 -8.18 -17.70
C LEU A 29 10.89 -9.51 -17.67
N GLU A 30 10.26 -9.91 -18.76
CA GLU A 30 9.58 -11.20 -18.89
C GLU A 30 10.57 -12.37 -18.75
N GLU A 31 11.70 -12.33 -19.45
CA GLU A 31 12.75 -13.34 -19.30
C GLU A 31 13.30 -13.42 -17.87
N PHE A 32 13.55 -12.25 -17.24
CA PHE A 32 13.95 -12.18 -15.85
C PHE A 32 12.91 -12.85 -14.94
N ASN A 33 11.64 -12.50 -15.11
CA ASN A 33 10.54 -13.05 -14.32
C ASN A 33 10.43 -14.56 -14.52
N ASN A 34 10.49 -15.05 -15.76
CA ASN A 34 10.41 -16.48 -16.08
C ASN A 34 11.53 -17.27 -15.39
N ALA A 35 12.77 -16.79 -15.47
CA ALA A 35 13.91 -17.42 -14.81
C ALA A 35 13.81 -17.37 -13.28
N PHE A 36 13.42 -16.21 -12.73
CA PHE A 36 13.28 -16.02 -11.30
C PHE A 36 12.16 -16.87 -10.71
N PHE A 37 10.97 -16.89 -11.33
CA PHE A 37 9.82 -17.64 -10.85
C PHE A 37 9.99 -19.15 -11.01
N ALA A 38 10.73 -19.61 -12.03
CA ALA A 38 11.05 -21.03 -12.17
C ALA A 38 11.82 -21.56 -10.94
N VAL A 39 12.76 -20.78 -10.41
CA VAL A 39 13.48 -21.13 -9.17
C VAL A 39 12.59 -20.94 -7.95
N LEU A 40 11.82 -19.85 -7.88
CA LEU A 40 10.95 -19.57 -6.74
C LEU A 40 9.91 -20.67 -6.52
N GLU A 41 9.28 -21.18 -7.58
CA GLU A 41 8.25 -22.22 -7.47
C GLU A 41 8.82 -23.56 -6.93
N LEU A 42 10.10 -23.85 -7.19
CA LEU A 42 10.79 -25.02 -6.60
C LEU A 42 10.95 -24.89 -5.08
N HIS A 43 11.22 -23.68 -4.59
CA HIS A 43 11.54 -23.41 -3.19
C HIS A 43 10.32 -23.01 -2.33
N ALA A 44 9.35 -22.35 -2.93
CA ALA A 44 8.17 -21.78 -2.27
C ALA A 44 6.90 -21.90 -3.13
N PRO A 45 6.45 -23.13 -3.47
CA PRO A 45 5.28 -23.33 -4.30
C PRO A 45 4.01 -22.82 -3.61
N VAL A 46 3.11 -22.21 -4.39
CA VAL A 46 1.84 -21.70 -3.89
C VAL A 46 0.94 -22.87 -3.50
N LYS A 47 0.61 -22.98 -2.21
CA LYS A 47 -0.32 -24.00 -1.69
C LYS A 47 -1.59 -23.36 -1.14
N LEU A 48 -2.74 -23.85 -1.58
CA LEU A 48 -4.03 -23.51 -0.96
C LEU A 48 -4.13 -24.23 0.39
N MET A 49 -4.03 -23.46 1.47
CA MET A 49 -4.24 -23.97 2.82
C MET A 49 -5.63 -23.61 3.31
N SER A 50 -6.42 -24.63 3.68
CA SER A 50 -7.68 -24.41 4.40
C SER A 50 -7.38 -24.09 5.86
N PHE A 51 -7.56 -22.84 6.28
CA PHE A 51 -7.50 -22.47 7.68
C PHE A 51 -8.75 -23.01 8.39
N LYS A 52 -8.59 -24.02 9.25
CA LYS A 52 -9.60 -24.32 10.26
C LYS A 52 -9.64 -23.12 11.19
N HIS A 53 -10.76 -22.39 11.21
CA HIS A 53 -10.96 -21.29 12.15
C HIS A 53 -10.62 -21.80 13.56
N ARG A 54 -9.71 -21.12 14.28
CA ARG A 54 -9.55 -21.41 15.71
C ARG A 54 -10.89 -21.15 16.35
N THR A 55 -11.54 -22.20 16.83
CA THR A 55 -12.77 -22.05 17.61
C THR A 55 -12.41 -21.21 18.82
N SER A 56 -13.13 -20.10 19.04
CA SER A 56 -12.92 -19.29 20.23
C SER A 56 -13.00 -20.17 21.47
N SER A 57 -12.07 -20.02 22.42
CA SER A 57 -11.91 -20.90 23.56
C SER A 57 -13.15 -20.97 24.47
N PHE A 58 -14.02 -19.95 24.40
CA PHE A 58 -15.27 -19.86 25.14
C PHE A 58 -16.49 -20.45 24.42
N ILE A 59 -16.34 -20.96 23.19
CA ILE A 59 -17.45 -21.60 22.47
C ILE A 59 -17.63 -23.03 22.99
N THR A 60 -18.64 -23.22 23.84
CA THR A 60 -18.98 -24.52 24.42
C THR A 60 -19.67 -25.44 23.39
N PRO A 61 -19.68 -26.77 23.60
CA PRO A 61 -20.43 -27.71 22.76
C PRO A 61 -21.91 -27.33 22.58
N GLU A 62 -22.54 -26.82 23.64
CA GLU A 62 -23.93 -26.37 23.64
C GLU A 62 -24.14 -25.18 22.68
N ILE A 63 -23.21 -24.21 22.68
CA ILE A 63 -23.24 -23.09 21.72
C ILE A 63 -23.08 -23.61 20.30
N LYS A 64 -22.19 -24.58 20.05
CA LYS A 64 -22.01 -25.18 18.72
C LYS A 64 -23.28 -25.87 18.24
N ASP A 65 -23.99 -26.58 19.11
CA ASP A 65 -25.24 -27.23 18.74
C ASP A 65 -26.34 -26.21 18.43
N GLN A 66 -26.42 -25.12 19.19
CA GLN A 66 -27.32 -24.01 18.84
C GLN A 66 -26.95 -23.34 17.51
N MET A 67 -25.65 -23.19 17.19
CA MET A 67 -25.20 -22.69 15.89
C MET A 67 -25.60 -23.62 14.73
N LYS A 68 -25.56 -24.95 14.91
CA LYS A 68 -26.03 -25.91 13.90
C LYS A 68 -27.52 -25.75 13.62
N VAL A 69 -28.33 -25.53 14.67
CA VAL A 69 -29.78 -25.31 14.50
C VAL A 69 -30.05 -23.96 13.83
N ARG A 70 -29.29 -22.91 14.15
CA ARG A 70 -29.33 -21.64 13.40
C ARG A 70 -29.01 -21.86 11.92
N ASP A 71 -27.98 -22.63 11.61
CA ASP A 71 -27.55 -22.86 10.23
C ASP A 71 -28.56 -23.73 9.45
N SER A 72 -29.31 -24.61 10.13
CA SER A 72 -30.44 -25.32 9.51
C SER A 72 -31.61 -24.37 9.20
N LEU A 73 -31.93 -23.44 10.11
CA LEU A 73 -32.95 -22.40 9.89
C LEU A 73 -32.55 -21.44 8.77
N LEU A 74 -31.27 -21.05 8.69
CA LEU A 74 -30.76 -20.22 7.59
C LEU A 74 -30.89 -20.94 6.23
N ARG A 75 -30.56 -22.22 6.19
CA ARG A 75 -30.73 -23.04 4.98
C ARG A 75 -32.21 -23.15 4.59
N ARG A 76 -33.11 -23.31 5.56
CA ARG A 76 -34.56 -23.33 5.32
C ARG A 76 -35.06 -22.00 4.78
N ALA A 77 -34.73 -20.87 5.42
CA ALA A 77 -35.12 -19.53 5.01
C ALA A 77 -34.62 -19.16 3.60
N ARG A 78 -33.40 -19.59 3.24
CA ARG A 78 -32.85 -19.41 1.87
C ARG A 78 -33.61 -20.23 0.82
N LYS A 79 -34.08 -21.43 1.19
CA LYS A 79 -34.82 -22.34 0.29
C LYS A 79 -36.28 -21.89 0.11
N THR A 80 -36.96 -21.53 1.18
CA THR A 80 -38.39 -21.16 1.15
C THR A 80 -38.60 -19.71 0.73
N ARG A 81 -37.63 -18.82 0.99
CA ARG A 81 -37.73 -17.35 0.77
C ARG A 81 -38.93 -16.71 1.47
N CYS A 82 -39.51 -17.38 2.46
CA CYS A 82 -40.66 -16.89 3.22
C CYS A 82 -40.23 -15.96 4.35
N GLN A 83 -41.00 -14.90 4.59
CA GLN A 83 -40.70 -13.89 5.63
C GLN A 83 -40.72 -14.49 7.05
N ILE A 84 -41.56 -15.49 7.30
CA ILE A 84 -41.69 -16.19 8.58
C ILE A 84 -40.41 -16.96 8.92
N ASP A 85 -39.83 -17.69 7.96
CA ASP A 85 -38.58 -18.43 8.18
C ASP A 85 -37.39 -17.49 8.43
N TRP A 86 -37.36 -16.32 7.77
CA TRP A 86 -36.38 -15.28 8.03
C TRP A 86 -36.54 -14.65 9.42
N ALA A 87 -37.78 -14.45 9.88
CA ALA A 87 -38.06 -13.96 11.23
C ALA A 87 -37.57 -14.95 12.30
N LEU A 88 -37.88 -16.24 12.14
CA LEU A 88 -37.43 -17.32 13.02
C LEU A 88 -35.89 -17.43 13.09
N TYR A 89 -35.20 -17.29 11.95
CA TYR A 89 -33.73 -17.25 11.93
C TYR A 89 -33.18 -16.02 12.66
N LYS A 90 -33.75 -14.83 12.42
CA LYS A 90 -33.27 -13.57 13.01
C LYS A 90 -33.48 -13.55 14.52
N GLU A 91 -34.66 -13.92 14.99
CA GLU A 91 -35.00 -13.99 16.42
C GLU A 91 -33.98 -14.87 17.15
N ARG A 92 -33.83 -16.13 16.73
CA ARG A 92 -32.90 -17.07 17.37
C ARG A 92 -31.43 -16.61 17.32
N THR A 93 -31.01 -15.97 16.24
CA THR A 93 -29.65 -15.43 16.11
C THR A 93 -29.42 -14.23 17.02
N GLN A 94 -30.42 -13.36 17.17
CA GLN A 94 -30.29 -12.09 17.88
C GLN A 94 -30.46 -12.21 19.40
N THR A 95 -31.34 -13.06 19.89
CA THR A 95 -31.61 -13.19 21.33
C THR A 95 -30.84 -14.34 21.97
N GLU A 96 -30.95 -15.55 21.42
CA GLU A 96 -30.49 -16.75 22.13
C GLU A 96 -28.99 -17.00 21.96
N ILE A 97 -28.51 -17.07 20.70
CA ILE A 97 -27.09 -17.38 20.43
C ILE A 97 -26.17 -16.24 20.85
N LYS A 98 -26.56 -14.97 20.60
CA LYS A 98 -25.79 -13.82 21.07
C LYS A 98 -25.67 -13.82 22.59
N ARG A 99 -26.77 -14.06 23.32
CA ARG A 99 -26.75 -14.13 24.78
C ARG A 99 -25.81 -15.23 25.29
N MET A 100 -25.91 -16.44 24.73
CA MET A 100 -25.05 -17.56 25.13
C MET A 100 -23.56 -17.28 24.86
N ILE A 101 -23.25 -16.66 23.72
CA ILE A 101 -21.87 -16.27 23.38
C ILE A 101 -21.36 -15.21 24.37
N THR A 102 -22.14 -14.16 24.64
CA THR A 102 -21.76 -13.10 25.58
C THR A 102 -21.57 -13.63 27.01
N GLU A 103 -22.44 -14.54 27.45
CA GLU A 103 -22.33 -15.16 28.77
C GLU A 103 -21.10 -16.07 28.89
N ALA A 104 -20.85 -16.89 27.88
CA ALA A 104 -19.67 -17.76 27.85
C ALA A 104 -18.35 -16.95 27.75
N GLU A 105 -18.36 -15.86 26.99
CA GLU A 105 -17.23 -14.92 26.91
C GLU A 105 -16.95 -14.27 28.27
N LYS A 106 -17.99 -13.80 28.97
CA LYS A 106 -17.87 -13.21 30.31
C LYS A 106 -17.27 -14.21 31.30
N LEU A 107 -17.82 -15.43 31.37
CA LEU A 107 -17.32 -16.49 32.25
C LEU A 107 -15.87 -16.86 31.95
N PHE A 108 -15.49 -16.90 30.67
CA PHE A 108 -14.13 -17.21 30.27
C PHE A 108 -13.14 -16.12 30.70
N VAL A 109 -13.47 -14.84 30.46
CA VAL A 109 -12.64 -13.71 30.87
C VAL A 109 -12.53 -13.63 32.39
N ASP A 110 -13.64 -13.82 33.12
CA ASP A 110 -13.66 -13.84 34.59
C ASP A 110 -12.75 -14.95 35.13
N ASN A 111 -12.81 -16.15 34.56
CA ASN A 111 -11.92 -17.26 34.93
C ASN A 111 -10.45 -16.98 34.63
N GLU A 112 -10.15 -16.39 33.47
CA GLU A 112 -8.77 -16.05 33.07
C GLU A 112 -8.16 -14.97 33.98
N ILE A 113 -8.96 -14.00 34.41
CA ILE A 113 -8.57 -12.98 35.39
C ILE A 113 -8.38 -13.61 36.78
N MET A 114 -9.29 -14.50 37.20
CA MET A 114 -9.22 -15.17 38.49
C MET A 114 -7.99 -16.09 38.61
N GLN A 115 -7.60 -16.77 37.53
CA GLN A 115 -6.40 -17.61 37.49
C GLN A 115 -5.11 -16.79 37.53
N ASN A 116 -5.12 -15.56 37.02
CA ASN A 116 -3.96 -14.69 36.94
C ASN A 116 -3.94 -13.58 38.01
N LYS A 117 -4.69 -13.72 39.12
CA LYS A 117 -4.83 -12.70 40.19
C LYS A 117 -3.53 -12.07 40.67
N ASN A 118 -2.43 -12.84 40.69
CA ASN A 118 -1.13 -12.38 41.18
C ASN A 118 -0.21 -11.85 40.06
N ASN A 119 -0.67 -11.84 38.80
CA ASN A 119 0.09 -11.42 37.63
C ASN A 119 -0.63 -10.29 36.89
N SER A 120 -0.37 -9.06 37.33
CA SER A 120 -0.93 -7.84 36.74
C SER A 120 -0.69 -7.73 35.23
N HIS A 121 0.47 -8.14 34.73
CA HIS A 121 0.78 -8.09 33.30
C HIS A 121 -0.13 -9.03 32.48
N ALA A 122 -0.37 -10.25 32.98
CA ALA A 122 -1.26 -11.21 32.34
C ALA A 122 -2.72 -10.71 32.34
N ILE A 123 -3.20 -10.17 33.46
CA ILE A 123 -4.54 -9.57 33.56
C ILE A 123 -4.70 -8.43 32.54
N TRP A 124 -3.75 -7.49 32.48
CA TRP A 124 -3.80 -6.37 31.53
C TRP A 124 -3.67 -6.80 30.07
N LYS A 125 -3.06 -7.95 29.79
CA LYS A 125 -3.00 -8.54 28.45
C LYS A 125 -4.36 -9.13 28.06
N THR A 126 -5.04 -9.81 28.98
CA THR A 126 -6.39 -10.34 28.80
C THR A 126 -7.40 -9.21 28.61
N ILE A 127 -7.39 -8.18 29.47
CA ILE A 127 -8.29 -7.03 29.35
C ILE A 127 -8.11 -6.33 28.00
N ARG A 128 -6.88 -5.97 27.62
CA ARG A 128 -6.60 -5.29 26.34
C ARG A 128 -6.99 -6.09 25.10
N ARG A 129 -7.01 -7.42 25.19
CA ARG A 129 -7.42 -8.30 24.10
C ARG A 129 -8.94 -8.23 23.84
N TYR A 130 -9.73 -7.88 24.84
CA TYR A 130 -11.20 -7.88 24.76
C TYR A 130 -11.84 -6.50 24.91
N THR A 131 -11.14 -5.50 25.44
CA THR A 131 -11.57 -4.08 25.41
C THR A 131 -10.96 -3.37 24.20
N SER A 132 -11.74 -3.24 23.13
CA SER A 132 -11.39 -2.37 22.00
C SER A 132 -11.90 -0.96 22.25
N ASN A 133 -11.09 -0.12 22.89
CA ASN A 133 -11.15 1.35 22.76
C ASN A 133 -9.88 1.96 23.37
N LYS A 134 -9.01 2.52 22.53
CA LYS A 134 -7.99 3.45 23.00
C LYS A 134 -8.71 4.72 23.48
N PRO A 135 -8.35 5.30 24.64
CA PRO A 135 -8.79 6.66 24.96
C PRO A 135 -8.22 7.60 23.89
N LYS A 136 -9.07 8.44 23.28
CA LYS A 136 -8.61 9.55 22.44
C LYS A 136 -7.97 10.60 23.35
N GLU A 137 -6.66 10.77 23.28
CA GLU A 137 -6.02 11.97 23.83
C GLU A 137 -6.46 13.19 23.01
N LEU A 138 -7.19 14.12 23.63
CA LEU A 138 -7.38 15.47 23.12
C LEU A 138 -6.09 16.26 23.38
N LYS A 139 -5.37 16.63 22.33
CA LYS A 139 -4.31 17.64 22.42
C LYS A 139 -4.89 18.99 22.05
N LEU A 140 -4.94 19.90 23.02
CA LEU A 140 -5.18 21.33 22.82
C LEU A 140 -4.00 21.90 22.02
N ALA A 141 -4.25 22.45 20.83
CA ALA A 141 -3.23 23.17 20.07
C ALA A 141 -3.04 24.56 20.69
N GLN A 142 -1.80 24.89 21.07
CA GLN A 142 -1.40 26.23 21.45
C GLN A 142 -1.07 27.02 20.18
N GLU A 143 -1.68 28.20 20.05
CA GLU A 143 -1.44 29.16 18.98
C GLU A 143 -0.04 29.75 19.12
N HIS A 144 0.82 29.52 18.13
CA HIS A 144 2.07 30.24 17.98
C HIS A 144 1.91 31.30 16.90
N HIS A 145 2.14 32.56 17.28
CA HIS A 145 2.19 33.74 16.42
C HIS A 145 3.51 33.73 15.63
N ILE A 146 3.47 33.76 14.29
CA ILE A 146 4.65 33.80 13.42
C ILE A 146 4.33 34.69 12.19
N PRO A 147 5.29 35.48 11.66
CA PRO A 147 5.01 36.77 11.04
C PRO A 147 4.73 36.72 9.53
N VAL A 148 4.04 37.77 9.10
CA VAL A 148 3.67 38.13 7.71
C VAL A 148 4.90 38.21 6.80
N ILE A 149 4.87 37.55 5.64
CA ILE A 149 5.86 37.71 4.56
C ILE A 149 5.17 37.84 3.19
N GLU A 150 5.65 38.81 2.42
CA GLU A 150 5.11 39.34 1.16
C GLU A 150 4.99 38.35 -0.02
N HIS A 151 4.01 38.68 -0.86
CA HIS A 151 3.63 38.03 -2.11
C HIS A 151 4.80 37.68 -3.05
N GLN A 152 4.89 36.41 -3.46
CA GLN A 152 5.70 35.99 -4.61
C GLN A 152 4.80 35.42 -5.71
N ALA A 153 4.92 36.01 -6.90
CA ALA A 153 4.30 35.55 -8.16
C ALA A 153 4.69 34.10 -8.50
N LEU A 154 3.95 33.47 -9.43
CA LEU A 154 4.29 32.17 -10.05
C LEU A 154 5.80 32.05 -10.23
N LYS A 155 6.42 31.12 -9.48
CA LYS A 155 7.87 30.96 -9.48
C LYS A 155 8.31 30.53 -10.88
N HIS A 156 8.79 31.48 -11.67
CA HIS A 156 9.52 31.22 -12.90
C HIS A 156 10.97 30.95 -12.48
N TYR A 157 11.38 29.69 -12.56
CA TYR A 157 12.75 29.31 -12.26
C TYR A 157 13.63 29.71 -13.45
N PRO A 158 14.80 30.33 -13.23
CA PRO A 158 15.73 30.65 -14.31
C PRO A 158 16.23 29.36 -14.97
N GLU A 159 16.29 29.34 -16.31
CA GLU A 159 16.79 28.19 -17.10
C GLU A 159 18.16 27.73 -16.58
N SER A 160 18.14 26.69 -15.76
CA SER A 160 19.31 25.99 -15.22
C SER A 160 19.12 24.48 -15.44
N GLU A 161 20.17 23.68 -15.21
CA GLU A 161 20.25 22.27 -15.63
C GLU A 161 18.94 21.48 -15.44
N GLN A 162 18.43 20.93 -16.55
CA GLN A 162 17.21 20.13 -16.55
C GLN A 162 17.43 18.81 -15.81
N PHE A 163 16.48 18.42 -14.96
CA PHE A 163 16.53 17.11 -14.29
C PHE A 163 16.38 15.98 -15.30
N SER A 164 17.33 15.04 -15.28
CA SER A 164 17.22 13.79 -16.02
C SER A 164 17.44 12.60 -15.11
N LEU A 165 16.66 11.53 -15.30
CA LEU A 165 16.90 10.27 -14.61
C LEU A 165 18.29 9.73 -14.96
N SER A 166 19.12 9.55 -13.94
CA SER A 166 20.46 9.01 -14.10
C SER A 166 20.45 7.49 -13.93
N GLN A 167 21.31 6.81 -14.70
CA GLN A 167 21.56 5.39 -14.52
C GLN A 167 22.16 5.14 -13.14
N ILE A 168 21.78 4.02 -12.54
CA ILE A 168 22.24 3.60 -11.23
C ILE A 168 23.30 2.50 -11.33
N THR A 169 24.14 2.43 -10.31
CA THR A 169 25.09 1.35 -10.08
C THR A 169 24.45 0.20 -9.30
N ARG A 170 25.12 -0.96 -9.30
CA ARG A 170 24.65 -2.12 -8.52
C ARG A 170 24.70 -1.84 -7.02
N GLU A 171 25.72 -1.10 -6.59
CA GLU A 171 25.95 -0.72 -5.20
C GLU A 171 24.82 0.18 -4.69
N GLU A 172 24.40 1.15 -5.50
CA GLU A 172 23.24 2.01 -5.22
C GLU A 172 21.96 1.19 -5.10
N LEU A 173 21.71 0.27 -6.04
CA LEU A 173 20.54 -0.62 -5.98
C LEU A 173 20.54 -1.43 -4.68
N VAL A 174 21.68 -2.05 -4.33
CA VAL A 174 21.82 -2.84 -3.10
C VAL A 174 21.56 -1.99 -1.87
N ALA A 175 22.12 -0.77 -1.81
CA ALA A 175 21.90 0.16 -0.71
C ALA A 175 20.42 0.54 -0.58
N VAL A 176 19.74 0.84 -1.69
CA VAL A 176 18.30 1.13 -1.70
C VAL A 176 17.51 -0.06 -1.17
N VAL A 177 17.72 -1.26 -1.71
CA VAL A 177 16.95 -2.46 -1.33
C VAL A 177 17.18 -2.82 0.14
N MET A 178 18.41 -2.72 0.65
CA MET A 178 18.69 -3.00 2.06
C MET A 178 17.95 -2.04 3.00
N ASN A 179 17.92 -0.75 2.67
CA ASN A 179 17.28 0.31 3.45
C ASN A 179 15.75 0.35 3.32
N ILE A 180 15.18 -0.42 2.38
CA ILE A 180 13.74 -0.57 2.30
C ILE A 180 13.22 -1.35 3.52
N CYS A 181 12.48 -0.65 4.37
CA CYS A 181 11.65 -1.19 5.44
C CYS A 181 10.18 -1.04 5.05
N PHE A 182 9.65 -1.89 4.16
CA PHE A 182 8.20 -1.89 3.94
C PHE A 182 7.49 -2.38 5.21
N GLN A 183 6.67 -1.52 5.82
CA GLN A 183 5.84 -1.87 6.97
C GLN A 183 4.74 -2.92 6.67
N ILE A 184 4.64 -3.41 5.43
CA ILE A 184 3.61 -4.36 5.01
C ILE A 184 4.28 -5.71 4.69
N ASN A 185 4.79 -6.38 5.71
CA ASN A 185 5.34 -7.75 5.60
C ASN A 185 4.26 -8.83 5.38
N LEU A 186 2.98 -8.46 5.21
CA LEU A 186 1.84 -9.40 5.25
C LEU A 186 1.01 -9.47 3.95
N LEU A 187 1.17 -8.54 3.02
CA LEU A 187 0.41 -8.53 1.76
C LEU A 187 1.35 -8.50 0.57
N HIS A 188 1.20 -9.50 -0.29
CA HIS A 188 1.98 -9.71 -1.49
C HIS A 188 1.13 -9.34 -2.72
N SER A 189 1.78 -8.86 -3.78
CA SER A 189 1.10 -8.54 -5.04
C SER A 189 0.84 -9.81 -5.87
N MET A 190 0.37 -9.67 -7.11
CA MET A 190 0.13 -10.78 -8.05
C MET A 190 1.32 -11.75 -8.16
N ASP A 191 2.54 -11.22 -8.09
CA ASP A 191 3.80 -11.98 -8.15
C ASP A 191 4.08 -12.84 -6.91
N LYS A 192 3.37 -12.59 -5.80
CA LYS A 192 3.55 -13.22 -4.48
C LYS A 192 4.97 -13.04 -3.91
N VAL A 193 5.78 -12.14 -4.48
CA VAL A 193 7.16 -11.90 -4.07
C VAL A 193 7.20 -10.85 -2.98
N THR A 194 7.80 -11.19 -1.84
CA THR A 194 8.06 -10.22 -0.77
C THR A 194 9.46 -9.64 -0.90
N THR A 195 9.63 -8.44 -0.35
CA THR A 195 10.96 -7.80 -0.22
C THR A 195 11.97 -8.68 0.49
N LYS A 196 11.52 -9.56 1.41
CA LYS A 196 12.40 -10.53 2.07
C LYS A 196 13.03 -11.50 1.07
N VAL A 197 12.22 -12.06 0.15
CA VAL A 197 12.73 -12.97 -0.89
C VAL A 197 13.76 -12.27 -1.77
N ILE A 198 13.51 -11.01 -2.17
CA ILE A 198 14.49 -10.22 -2.93
C ILE A 198 15.77 -9.98 -2.12
N LYS A 199 15.67 -9.68 -0.82
CA LYS A 199 16.83 -9.50 0.07
C LYS A 199 17.65 -10.79 0.21
N ASP A 200 17.00 -11.95 0.26
CA ASP A 200 17.66 -13.25 0.40
C ASP A 200 18.55 -13.60 -0.83
N CYS A 201 18.20 -13.11 -2.02
CA CYS A 201 18.93 -13.33 -3.27
C CYS A 201 19.60 -12.07 -3.86
N LEU A 202 19.66 -10.97 -3.10
CA LEU A 202 19.97 -9.63 -3.63
C LEU A 202 21.31 -9.54 -4.36
N LEU A 203 22.35 -10.19 -3.84
CA LEU A 203 23.68 -10.14 -4.46
C LEU A 203 23.68 -10.68 -5.89
N THR A 204 22.94 -11.76 -6.12
CA THR A 204 22.79 -12.39 -7.43
C THR A 204 21.89 -11.57 -8.35
N VAL A 205 20.70 -11.18 -7.89
CA VAL A 205 19.70 -10.50 -8.74
C VAL A 205 20.00 -9.01 -8.93
N SER A 206 20.94 -8.44 -8.17
CA SER A 206 21.31 -7.01 -8.26
C SER A 206 21.75 -6.61 -9.66
N LYS A 207 22.57 -7.42 -10.34
CA LYS A 207 23.04 -7.13 -11.71
C LYS A 207 21.87 -7.03 -12.70
N PRO A 208 21.07 -8.09 -12.92
CA PRO A 208 19.99 -8.03 -13.90
C PRO A 208 18.92 -6.99 -13.54
N LEU A 209 18.61 -6.79 -12.26
CA LEU A 209 17.64 -5.78 -11.85
C LEU A 209 18.15 -4.35 -12.10
N THR A 210 19.44 -4.08 -11.91
CA THR A 210 20.08 -2.80 -12.24
C THR A 210 19.98 -2.52 -13.75
N GLU A 211 20.27 -3.52 -14.57
CA GLU A 211 20.22 -3.42 -16.03
C GLU A 211 18.79 -3.18 -16.54
N ILE A 212 17.78 -3.82 -15.94
CA ILE A 212 16.37 -3.59 -16.28
C ILE A 212 15.96 -2.15 -15.93
N ILE A 213 16.35 -1.64 -14.75
CA ILE A 213 16.04 -0.27 -14.33
C ILE A 213 16.75 0.75 -15.21
N ASN A 214 18.03 0.54 -15.52
CA ASN A 214 18.78 1.42 -16.41
C ASN A 214 18.24 1.38 -17.84
N LEU A 215 17.77 0.23 -18.32
CA LEU A 215 17.05 0.14 -19.59
C LEU A 215 15.75 0.94 -19.53
N SER A 216 15.01 0.92 -18.41
CA SER A 216 13.81 1.75 -18.21
C SER A 216 14.11 3.23 -18.37
N PHE A 217 15.18 3.71 -17.74
CA PHE A 217 15.55 5.12 -17.79
C PHE A 217 16.05 5.54 -19.17
N THR A 218 16.84 4.71 -19.84
CA THR A 218 17.37 5.03 -21.18
C THR A 218 16.33 4.91 -22.30
N SER A 219 15.38 3.99 -22.18
CA SER A 219 14.28 3.83 -23.13
C SER A 219 13.09 4.76 -22.85
N ASN A 220 13.08 5.47 -21.72
CA ASN A 220 11.95 6.26 -21.22
C ASN A 220 10.65 5.44 -21.06
N ILE A 221 10.75 4.12 -20.88
CA ILE A 221 9.60 3.23 -20.76
C ILE A 221 9.55 2.62 -19.36
N PHE A 222 8.42 2.80 -18.68
CA PHE A 222 8.11 2.04 -17.48
C PHE A 222 7.57 0.66 -17.85
N PRO A 223 8.11 -0.46 -17.32
CA PRO A 223 7.70 -1.80 -17.71
C PRO A 223 6.20 -2.07 -17.50
N THR A 224 5.56 -2.70 -18.48
CA THR A 224 4.12 -3.01 -18.44
C THR A 224 3.74 -3.97 -17.31
N ALA A 225 4.56 -4.98 -17.02
CA ALA A 225 4.34 -5.89 -15.90
C ALA A 225 4.37 -5.18 -14.53
N TRP A 226 5.00 -4.00 -14.44
CA TRP A 226 5.00 -3.17 -13.23
C TRP A 226 3.80 -2.22 -13.14
N LYS A 227 2.95 -2.14 -14.18
CA LYS A 227 1.76 -1.27 -14.25
C LYS A 227 0.50 -1.91 -13.68
N ILE A 228 0.58 -3.14 -13.18
CA ILE A 228 -0.54 -3.89 -12.62
C ILE A 228 -0.54 -3.76 -11.09
N ALA A 229 -1.66 -3.32 -10.52
CA ALA A 229 -1.87 -3.22 -9.09
C ALA A 229 -2.94 -4.20 -8.61
N GLU A 230 -2.69 -4.90 -7.50
CA GLU A 230 -3.69 -5.73 -6.85
C GLU A 230 -4.36 -4.97 -5.71
N VAL A 231 -5.67 -4.78 -5.78
CA VAL A 231 -6.46 -4.08 -4.78
C VAL A 231 -7.03 -5.07 -3.77
N VAL A 232 -6.58 -4.98 -2.53
CA VAL A 232 -7.10 -5.76 -1.41
C VAL A 232 -7.89 -4.86 -0.47
N PRO A 233 -9.18 -5.13 -0.21
CA PRO A 233 -9.97 -4.33 0.69
C PRO A 233 -9.61 -4.65 2.15
N ARG A 234 -9.14 -3.65 2.90
CA ARG A 234 -8.82 -3.74 4.33
C ARG A 234 -9.86 -2.99 5.15
N VAL A 235 -10.42 -3.63 6.16
CA VAL A 235 -11.40 -2.99 7.06
C VAL A 235 -10.73 -1.80 7.77
N LYS A 236 -11.35 -0.63 7.67
CA LYS A 236 -10.96 0.62 8.34
C LYS A 236 -11.48 0.60 9.78
N ASP A 237 -12.80 0.50 9.95
CA ASP A 237 -13.55 0.41 11.21
C ASP A 237 -14.99 -0.05 10.90
N GLY A 238 -15.66 -0.70 11.85
CA GLY A 238 -17.06 -1.13 11.71
C GLY A 238 -17.23 -2.53 11.11
N ASP A 239 -18.44 -2.82 10.61
CA ASP A 239 -18.80 -4.14 10.07
C ASP A 239 -18.01 -4.46 8.78
N SER A 240 -17.38 -5.63 8.75
CA SER A 240 -16.61 -6.15 7.62
C SER A 240 -17.47 -6.56 6.41
N GLU A 241 -18.79 -6.68 6.56
CA GLU A 241 -19.69 -6.97 5.44
C GLU A 241 -20.06 -5.71 4.65
N VAL A 242 -19.81 -4.52 5.20
CA VAL A 242 -20.12 -3.25 4.55
C VAL A 242 -18.93 -2.75 3.73
N ALA A 243 -19.10 -2.59 2.42
CA ALA A 243 -18.03 -2.18 1.50
C ALA A 243 -17.44 -0.79 1.83
N SER A 244 -18.26 0.17 2.28
CA SER A 244 -17.79 1.52 2.66
C SER A 244 -16.87 1.53 3.87
N ASN A 245 -16.91 0.47 4.69
CA ASN A 245 -16.05 0.31 5.86
C ASN A 245 -14.68 -0.28 5.49
N LYS A 246 -14.44 -0.61 4.22
CA LYS A 246 -13.16 -1.11 3.72
C LYS A 246 -12.43 -0.02 2.95
N ARG A 247 -11.12 0.05 3.17
CA ARG A 247 -10.17 0.83 2.38
C ARG A 247 -9.57 -0.06 1.29
N PRO A 248 -9.59 0.34 0.02
CA PRO A 248 -8.80 -0.35 -1.00
C PRO A 248 -7.31 -0.14 -0.70
N ILE A 249 -6.53 -1.21 -0.68
CA ILE A 249 -5.06 -1.16 -0.61
C ILE A 249 -4.52 -1.77 -1.87
N SER A 250 -3.90 -0.94 -2.70
CA SER A 250 -3.20 -1.40 -3.89
C SER A 250 -1.81 -1.92 -3.54
N LEU A 251 -1.54 -3.13 -3.98
CA LEU A 251 -0.28 -3.85 -3.82
C LEU A 251 0.42 -3.84 -5.18
N LEU A 252 1.48 -3.05 -5.27
CA LEU A 252 2.37 -3.03 -6.42
C LEU A 252 3.44 -4.12 -6.28
N VAL A 253 3.91 -4.63 -7.41
CA VAL A 253 5.02 -5.58 -7.49
C VAL A 253 6.28 -5.02 -6.83
N THR A 254 7.06 -5.89 -6.19
CA THR A 254 8.20 -5.44 -5.36
C THR A 254 9.23 -4.67 -6.20
N ASN A 255 9.50 -5.14 -7.42
CA ASN A 255 10.47 -4.49 -8.33
C ASN A 255 10.00 -3.10 -8.81
N SER A 256 8.69 -2.89 -9.00
CA SER A 256 8.11 -1.56 -9.28
C SER A 256 8.42 -0.59 -8.15
N LYS A 257 8.22 -1.02 -6.90
CA LYS A 257 8.47 -0.17 -5.74
C LYS A 257 9.96 0.14 -5.55
N ILE A 258 10.85 -0.78 -5.91
CA ILE A 258 12.30 -0.53 -5.90
C ILE A 258 12.63 0.58 -6.91
N CYS A 259 12.14 0.45 -8.15
CA CYS A 259 12.31 1.48 -9.19
C CYS A 259 11.73 2.84 -8.76
N GLU A 260 10.51 2.87 -8.21
CA GLU A 260 9.89 4.09 -7.70
C GLU A 260 10.69 4.73 -6.55
N ARG A 261 11.32 3.94 -5.69
CA ARG A 261 12.18 4.46 -4.62
C ARG A 261 13.43 5.15 -5.17
N ILE A 262 14.02 4.59 -6.22
CA ILE A 262 15.19 5.18 -6.90
C ILE A 262 14.80 6.52 -7.53
N VAL A 263 13.70 6.53 -8.31
CA VAL A 263 13.18 7.75 -8.93
C VAL A 263 12.82 8.79 -7.88
N PHE A 264 12.19 8.38 -6.77
CA PHE A 264 11.87 9.27 -5.66
C PHE A 264 13.15 9.90 -5.09
N SER A 265 14.20 9.12 -4.88
CA SER A 265 15.45 9.63 -4.32
C SER A 265 16.10 10.67 -5.24
N GLN A 266 16.22 10.37 -6.54
CA GLN A 266 16.81 11.30 -7.51
C GLN A 266 15.97 12.58 -7.63
N LEU A 267 14.65 12.45 -7.78
CA LEU A 267 13.75 13.59 -7.96
C LEU A 267 13.62 14.45 -6.69
N SER A 268 13.52 13.83 -5.50
CA SER A 268 13.42 14.58 -4.24
C SER A 268 14.69 15.40 -4.00
N ASN A 269 15.87 14.81 -4.21
CA ASN A 269 17.14 15.52 -4.07
C ASN A 269 17.20 16.73 -5.00
N TYR A 270 16.87 16.54 -6.28
CA TYR A 270 16.84 17.65 -7.25
C TYR A 270 15.89 18.78 -6.83
N LEU A 271 14.67 18.44 -6.43
CA LEU A 271 13.66 19.42 -6.03
C LEU A 271 14.04 20.17 -4.75
N GLU A 272 14.70 19.51 -3.81
CA GLU A 272 15.21 20.10 -2.58
C GLU A 272 16.40 21.04 -2.85
N GLU A 273 17.39 20.59 -3.64
CA GLU A 273 18.57 21.39 -4.01
C GLU A 273 18.18 22.69 -4.74
N HIS A 274 17.16 22.63 -5.59
CA HIS A 274 16.70 23.78 -6.37
C HIS A 274 15.54 24.55 -5.70
N ASN A 275 15.20 24.24 -4.44
CA ASN A 275 14.11 24.88 -3.67
C ASN A 275 12.77 24.96 -4.45
N ARG A 276 12.43 23.89 -5.18
CA ARG A 276 11.25 23.84 -6.06
C ARG A 276 9.96 23.42 -5.37
N LEU A 277 10.07 22.92 -4.13
CA LEU A 277 8.94 22.66 -3.25
C LEU A 277 8.70 23.86 -2.33
N THR A 278 7.44 24.22 -2.09
CA THR A 278 7.14 25.34 -1.18
C THR A 278 7.59 25.02 0.27
N SER A 279 8.12 26.04 0.95
CA SER A 279 8.42 25.97 2.39
C SER A 279 7.14 25.80 3.22
N HIS A 280 6.04 26.39 2.77
CA HIS A 280 4.72 26.41 3.41
C HIS A 280 3.96 25.08 3.36
N GLN A 281 4.40 24.12 2.56
CA GLN A 281 3.88 22.76 2.57
C GLN A 281 4.67 21.92 3.58
N THR A 282 4.06 21.63 4.73
CA THR A 282 4.65 20.77 5.78
C THR A 282 4.17 19.31 5.69
N GLY A 283 3.31 19.00 4.72
CA GLY A 283 2.83 17.65 4.42
C GLY A 283 3.85 16.79 3.68
N ASN A 284 4.15 15.60 4.22
CA ASN A 284 5.10 14.59 3.70
C ASN A 284 6.61 14.92 3.82
N LYS A 285 7.00 15.95 4.58
CA LYS A 285 8.41 16.12 5.02
C LYS A 285 8.73 15.10 6.12
N CYS A 286 9.94 14.52 6.11
CA CYS A 286 10.43 13.56 7.10
C CYS A 286 10.37 14.14 8.53
N LYS A 287 9.20 14.01 9.20
CA LYS A 287 8.91 14.06 10.65
C LYS A 287 7.45 14.40 11.03
N HIS A 288 6.52 14.57 10.08
CA HIS A 288 5.11 14.85 10.40
C HIS A 288 4.16 13.81 9.80
N SER A 289 3.48 13.04 10.67
CA SER A 289 2.48 12.03 10.29
C SER A 289 1.11 12.46 10.79
N THR A 290 0.12 12.43 9.90
CA THR A 290 -1.31 12.40 10.27
C THR A 290 -2.11 11.63 9.22
N GLU A 291 -2.46 10.38 9.55
CA GLU A 291 -3.06 9.34 8.71
C GLU A 291 -4.53 9.56 8.25
N SER A 292 -4.99 10.80 8.06
CA SER A 292 -6.44 11.05 7.84
C SER A 292 -6.81 11.87 6.60
N VAL A 293 -5.86 12.09 5.70
CA VAL A 293 -6.00 13.07 4.62
C VAL A 293 -6.46 12.42 3.30
N HIS A 294 -7.41 13.05 2.57
CA HIS A 294 -8.44 12.38 1.76
C HIS A 294 -7.92 11.60 0.54
N PHE A 295 -8.08 10.27 0.58
CA PHE A 295 -7.82 9.35 -0.55
C PHE A 295 -8.43 9.81 -1.90
N LYS A 296 -9.56 10.53 -1.88
CA LYS A 296 -10.30 10.96 -3.08
C LYS A 296 -9.56 12.00 -3.95
N ALA A 297 -8.75 12.87 -3.35
CA ALA A 297 -8.05 13.92 -4.11
C ALA A 297 -6.99 13.31 -5.04
N PHE A 298 -6.32 12.25 -4.58
CA PHE A 298 -5.29 11.57 -5.35
C PHE A 298 -5.83 10.79 -6.56
N ASP A 299 -7.07 10.32 -6.48
CA ASP A 299 -7.72 9.54 -7.55
C ASP A 299 -8.22 10.46 -8.69
N SER A 300 -8.18 11.78 -8.49
CA SER A 300 -8.68 12.79 -9.42
C SER A 300 -7.59 13.57 -10.15
N ILE A 301 -6.31 13.25 -9.91
CA ILE A 301 -5.18 13.95 -10.54
C ILE A 301 -5.20 13.68 -12.05
N ASP A 302 -5.24 14.76 -12.82
CA ASP A 302 -5.14 14.73 -14.27
C ASP A 302 -3.67 14.54 -14.70
N HIS A 303 -3.42 13.56 -15.57
CA HIS A 303 -2.06 13.18 -15.97
C HIS A 303 -1.39 14.25 -16.81
N ASP A 304 -2.11 14.88 -17.75
CA ASP A 304 -1.56 15.92 -18.62
C ASP A 304 -1.18 17.17 -17.80
N ARG A 305 -2.04 17.56 -16.86
CA ARG A 305 -1.75 18.67 -15.95
C ARG A 305 -0.58 18.38 -15.03
N LEU A 306 -0.43 17.14 -14.55
CA LEU A 306 0.72 16.74 -13.75
C LEU A 306 2.02 16.78 -14.57
N LEU A 307 2.00 16.28 -15.81
CA LEU A 307 3.15 16.35 -16.72
C LEU A 307 3.55 17.79 -17.05
N HIS A 308 2.58 18.68 -17.26
CA HIS A 308 2.86 20.11 -17.47
C HIS A 308 3.51 20.75 -16.24
N LYS A 309 3.11 20.36 -15.02
CA LYS A 309 3.76 20.84 -13.79
C LYS A 309 5.18 20.33 -13.63
N LEU A 310 5.41 19.05 -13.96
CA LEU A 310 6.76 18.47 -13.99
C LEU A 310 7.65 19.21 -15.00
N GLN A 311 7.10 19.59 -16.16
CA GLN A 311 7.81 20.39 -17.15
C GLN A 311 8.16 21.79 -16.62
N ASN A 312 7.26 22.44 -15.88
CA ASN A 312 7.53 23.72 -15.22
C ASN A 312 8.60 23.62 -14.13
N CYS A 313 8.84 22.43 -13.60
CA CYS A 313 9.94 22.12 -12.69
C CYS A 313 11.22 21.70 -13.44
N GLU A 314 11.41 22.16 -14.70
CA GLU A 314 12.56 21.92 -15.58
C GLU A 314 13.00 20.45 -15.65
N ILE A 315 12.04 19.52 -15.67
CA ILE A 315 12.32 18.11 -15.92
C ILE A 315 12.52 17.91 -17.42
N SER A 316 13.54 17.16 -17.79
CA SER A 316 13.88 16.90 -19.20
C SER A 316 12.80 16.12 -19.93
N SER A 317 12.67 16.35 -21.25
CA SER A 317 11.68 15.68 -22.09
C SER A 317 11.73 14.15 -22.00
N ASN A 318 12.94 13.58 -21.90
CA ASN A 318 13.14 12.14 -21.73
C ASN A 318 12.51 11.62 -20.42
N THR A 319 12.75 12.34 -19.33
CA THR A 319 12.19 12.00 -18.02
C THR A 319 10.68 12.22 -17.96
N LEU A 320 10.17 13.26 -18.62
CA LEU A 320 8.73 13.47 -18.78
C LEU A 320 8.07 12.32 -19.54
N GLU A 321 8.72 11.80 -20.59
CA GLU A 321 8.22 10.64 -21.32
C GLU A 321 8.23 9.37 -20.45
N TRP A 322 9.25 9.21 -19.59
CA TRP A 322 9.24 8.15 -18.59
C TRP A 322 8.07 8.28 -17.61
N PHE A 323 7.79 9.49 -17.10
CA PHE A 323 6.61 9.73 -16.23
C PHE A 323 5.29 9.50 -16.96
N ARG A 324 5.21 9.88 -18.25
CA ARG A 324 4.05 9.58 -19.09
C ARG A 324 3.85 8.07 -19.24
N SER A 325 4.92 7.33 -19.53
CA SER A 325 4.88 5.86 -19.58
C SER A 325 4.50 5.26 -18.23
N TYR A 326 5.02 5.80 -17.12
CA TYR A 326 4.66 5.39 -15.77
C TYR A 326 3.16 5.57 -15.50
N LEU A 327 2.58 6.74 -15.80
CA LEU A 327 1.18 7.05 -15.49
C LEU A 327 0.18 6.32 -16.41
N THR A 328 0.54 6.07 -17.66
CA THR A 328 -0.36 5.51 -18.70
C THR A 328 -0.37 3.99 -18.73
N GLY A 329 -1.50 3.40 -19.16
CA GLY A 329 -1.63 1.95 -19.34
C GLY A 329 -1.65 1.17 -18.02
N ARG A 330 -2.11 1.80 -16.94
CA ARG A 330 -2.18 1.17 -15.62
C ARG A 330 -3.48 0.40 -15.43
N MET A 331 -3.34 -0.72 -14.74
CA MET A 331 -4.39 -1.72 -14.60
C MET A 331 -4.53 -2.11 -13.13
N GLN A 332 -5.75 -2.36 -12.65
CA GLN A 332 -6.03 -2.82 -11.30
C GLN A 332 -6.93 -4.06 -11.28
N ALA A 333 -6.60 -5.05 -10.44
CA ALA A 333 -7.44 -6.22 -10.19
C ALA A 333 -7.83 -6.26 -8.70
N VAL A 334 -9.07 -6.60 -8.38
CA VAL A 334 -9.52 -6.70 -6.99
C VAL A 334 -9.37 -8.14 -6.51
N ARG A 335 -8.75 -8.35 -5.35
CA ARG A 335 -8.70 -9.66 -4.68
C ARG A 335 -9.56 -9.69 -3.42
N ILE A 336 -10.44 -10.67 -3.32
CA ILE A 336 -11.23 -10.97 -2.12
C ILE A 336 -10.92 -12.40 -1.68
N GLY A 337 -10.20 -12.54 -0.58
CA GLY A 337 -9.75 -13.85 -0.11
C GLY A 337 -8.75 -14.49 -1.09
N ALA A 338 -9.14 -15.62 -1.67
CA ALA A 338 -8.37 -16.37 -2.66
C ALA A 338 -8.77 -16.07 -4.11
N GLU A 339 -9.85 -15.32 -4.32
CA GLU A 339 -10.39 -15.02 -5.65
C GLU A 339 -9.95 -13.63 -6.11
N ILE A 340 -9.52 -13.54 -7.35
CA ILE A 340 -9.11 -12.31 -8.04
C ILE A 340 -10.14 -12.05 -9.13
N SER A 341 -10.48 -10.78 -9.37
CA SER A 341 -11.35 -10.37 -10.47
C SER A 341 -10.83 -10.89 -11.82
N ASP A 342 -11.72 -11.43 -12.65
CA ASP A 342 -11.38 -12.11 -13.91
C ASP A 342 -10.61 -11.24 -14.90
N LEU A 343 -10.80 -9.91 -14.87
CA LEU A 343 -10.11 -8.96 -15.74
C LEU A 343 -9.65 -7.74 -14.94
N PRO A 344 -8.38 -7.31 -15.09
CA PRO A 344 -7.96 -6.05 -14.49
C PRO A 344 -8.61 -4.88 -15.24
N LEU A 345 -9.00 -3.84 -14.50
CA LEU A 345 -9.64 -2.63 -15.00
C LEU A 345 -8.61 -1.52 -15.23
N PRO A 346 -8.75 -0.69 -16.28
CA PRO A 346 -7.86 0.43 -16.51
C PRO A 346 -8.04 1.53 -15.48
N ILE A 347 -6.93 2.15 -15.07
CA ILE A 347 -6.90 3.38 -14.27
C ILE A 347 -6.62 4.54 -15.22
N THR A 348 -7.62 5.40 -15.41
CA THR A 348 -7.54 6.53 -16.35
C THR A 348 -7.21 7.86 -15.69
N LYS A 349 -7.25 7.94 -14.36
CA LYS A 349 -6.97 9.16 -13.57
C LYS A 349 -6.31 8.81 -12.25
N GLY A 350 -5.58 9.78 -11.68
CA GLY A 350 -4.91 9.64 -10.40
C GLY A 350 -3.54 8.95 -10.48
N VAL A 351 -2.82 8.99 -9.37
CA VAL A 351 -1.50 8.34 -9.21
C VAL A 351 -1.71 7.01 -8.48
N PRO A 352 -0.97 5.93 -8.83
CA PRO A 352 -1.26 4.60 -8.29
C PRO A 352 -1.31 4.60 -6.77
N GLN A 353 -2.38 4.03 -6.24
CA GLN A 353 -2.49 3.85 -4.80
C GLN A 353 -1.39 2.89 -4.34
N GLY A 354 -0.74 3.17 -3.21
CA GLY A 354 0.41 2.38 -2.72
C GLY A 354 1.75 2.66 -3.42
N SER A 355 1.80 3.60 -4.38
CA SER A 355 3.04 4.10 -4.97
C SER A 355 3.87 4.91 -3.97
N ILE A 356 5.20 4.80 -4.07
CA ILE A 356 6.17 5.60 -3.31
C ILE A 356 6.26 7.02 -3.88
N LEU A 357 6.06 7.19 -5.19
CA LEU A 357 6.07 8.50 -5.85
C LEU A 357 4.81 9.32 -5.58
N LYS A 358 3.71 8.68 -5.13
CA LYS A 358 2.41 9.32 -4.95
C LYS A 358 2.45 10.59 -4.08
N PRO A 359 3.06 10.60 -2.88
CA PRO A 359 3.11 11.80 -2.05
C PRO A 359 3.90 12.94 -2.71
N LEU A 360 5.02 12.63 -3.37
CA LEU A 360 5.87 13.62 -4.03
C LEU A 360 5.18 14.25 -5.24
N LEU A 361 4.60 13.42 -6.11
CA LEU A 361 3.85 13.89 -7.28
C LEU A 361 2.63 14.72 -6.89
N PHE A 362 1.96 14.35 -5.80
CA PHE A 362 0.86 15.15 -5.28
C PHE A 362 1.34 16.51 -4.77
N ASN A 363 2.40 16.55 -3.96
CA ASN A 363 2.98 17.81 -3.47
C ASN A 363 3.35 18.75 -4.63
N LEU A 364 3.95 18.23 -5.70
CA LEU A 364 4.20 18.98 -6.94
C LEU A 364 2.91 19.47 -7.60
N PHE A 365 1.87 18.63 -7.61
CA PHE A 365 0.56 18.99 -8.16
C PHE A 365 -0.09 20.16 -7.41
N ILE A 366 0.03 20.23 -6.09
CA ILE A 366 -0.56 21.28 -5.26
C ILE A 366 0.37 22.47 -5.00
N ASN A 367 1.61 22.43 -5.50
CA ASN A 367 2.66 23.43 -5.22
C ASN A 367 2.24 24.88 -5.50
N ASP A 368 1.32 25.09 -6.45
CA ASP A 368 0.85 26.42 -6.87
C ASP A 368 -0.36 26.92 -6.07
N LEU A 369 -1.04 26.05 -5.31
CA LEU A 369 -2.26 26.43 -4.56
C LEU A 369 -2.05 27.59 -3.58
N PRO A 370 -0.94 27.67 -2.83
CA PRO A 370 -0.69 28.79 -1.92
C PRO A 370 -0.57 30.15 -2.61
N CYS A 371 -0.38 30.19 -3.93
CA CYS A 371 -0.22 31.43 -4.71
C CYS A 371 -1.54 31.98 -5.30
N ILE A 372 -2.68 31.29 -5.12
CA ILE A 372 -3.95 31.62 -5.79
C ILE A 372 -4.74 32.76 -5.11
N PRO A 373 -4.90 32.82 -3.77
CA PRO A 373 -5.65 33.90 -3.15
C PRO A 373 -4.80 35.19 -3.07
N LEU A 374 -5.31 36.26 -3.68
CA LEU A 374 -4.63 37.56 -3.71
C LEU A 374 -4.70 38.34 -2.38
N ASN A 375 -5.68 38.06 -1.52
CA ASN A 375 -6.00 38.88 -0.34
C ASN A 375 -6.13 38.07 0.97
N SER A 376 -5.61 36.84 1.01
CA SER A 376 -5.77 35.93 2.15
C SER A 376 -4.54 35.05 2.29
N GLU A 377 -4.10 34.82 3.52
CA GLU A 377 -2.98 33.92 3.77
C GLU A 377 -3.45 32.47 3.66
N VAL A 378 -2.70 31.63 2.95
CA VAL A 378 -3.03 30.21 2.80
C VAL A 378 -1.97 29.32 3.41
N GLU A 379 -2.34 28.64 4.50
CA GLU A 379 -1.60 27.48 4.98
C GLU A 379 -2.15 26.23 4.31
N SER A 380 -1.28 25.46 3.65
CA SER A 380 -1.68 24.22 2.98
C SER A 380 -0.92 23.02 3.56
N TYR A 381 -1.67 22.08 4.13
CA TYR A 381 -1.17 20.79 4.59
C TYR A 381 -1.73 19.68 3.70
N VAL A 382 -0.93 19.23 2.73
CA VAL A 382 -1.37 18.24 1.74
C VAL A 382 -2.61 18.77 1.01
N ASP A 383 -3.81 18.21 1.20
CA ASP A 383 -5.04 18.64 0.53
C ASP A 383 -5.86 19.69 1.31
N ASP A 384 -5.52 19.95 2.58
CA ASP A 384 -6.22 20.87 3.46
C ASP A 384 -5.55 22.24 3.39
N SER A 385 -6.22 23.18 2.70
CA SER A 385 -5.83 24.59 2.68
C SER A 385 -6.73 25.38 3.62
N LYS A 386 -6.15 26.02 4.63
CA LYS A 386 -6.82 27.04 5.45
C LYS A 386 -6.52 28.40 4.87
N LEU A 387 -7.58 29.17 4.67
CA LEU A 387 -7.53 30.54 4.17
C LEU A 387 -7.84 31.46 5.36
N PHE A 388 -6.92 32.35 5.69
CA PHE A 388 -7.02 33.30 6.80
C PHE A 388 -7.44 34.69 6.33
#